data_AF-A0A919XQK6-F1
#
_entry.id   AF-A0A919XQK6-F1
#
_cell.length_a   1.000
_cell.length_b   1.000
_cell.length_c   1.000
_cell.angle_alpha   90.00
_cell.angle_beta   90.00
_cell.angle_gamma   90.00
#
_symmetry.space_group_name_H-M   'P 1'
#
loop_
_entity.id
_entity.type
_entity.pdbx_description
1 polymer ?
#
loop_
_entity_poly.entity_id
_entity_poly.type
_entity_poly.pdbx_seq_one_letter_code
_entity_poly.pdbx_strand_id
1 'polypeptide(L)'
;MGWFRNNNPKAPAWQLKQKQDEEMAVFMDVRRAQAEWEQARHFFEQAVGEEQIDYAIYMLEAAELKYQMHLRAAKRMGLNRIQLPVQQRAEA
;
A
#
# COMPACT_ATOMS: atom_id res chain seq x y z
N MET A 1 4.24 -3.31 -52.29
CA MET A 1 5.09 -2.40 -51.49
C MET A 1 4.69 -2.55 -50.03
N GLY A 2 5.36 -3.38 -49.25
CA GLY A 2 4.98 -3.63 -47.86
C GLY A 2 6.21 -3.83 -47.00
N TRP A 3 6.59 -2.82 -46.22
CA TRP A 3 7.71 -2.91 -45.29
C TRP A 3 7.54 -1.94 -44.11
N PHE A 4 6.47 -2.08 -43.34
CA PHE A 4 6.44 -1.52 -42.00
C PHE A 4 6.33 -2.66 -41.00
N ARG A 5 7.49 -3.25 -40.67
CA ARG A 5 7.63 -4.19 -39.55
C ARG A 5 7.99 -3.36 -38.33
N ASN A 6 7.00 -3.09 -37.49
CA ASN A 6 7.16 -2.30 -36.27
C ASN A 6 7.90 -3.14 -35.20
N ASN A 7 9.23 -3.07 -35.17
CA ASN A 7 10.05 -3.67 -34.12
C ASN A 7 10.06 -2.72 -32.91
N ASN A 8 9.07 -2.83 -32.03
CA ASN A 8 9.15 -2.19 -30.72
C ASN A 8 9.99 -3.09 -29.79
N PRO A 9 11.20 -2.69 -29.35
CA PRO A 9 11.99 -3.53 -28.45
C PRO A 9 11.26 -3.68 -27.11
N LYS A 10 11.03 -4.94 -26.69
CA LYS A 10 10.52 -5.23 -25.34
C LYS A 10 11.56 -4.73 -24.33
N ALA A 11 11.10 -4.05 -23.28
CA ALA A 11 11.97 -3.59 -22.21
C ALA A 11 12.76 -4.79 -21.62
N PRO A 12 14.03 -4.57 -21.23
CA PRO A 12 14.87 -5.64 -20.70
C PRO A 12 14.31 -6.18 -19.37
N ALA A 13 14.51 -7.47 -19.11
CA ALA A 13 13.88 -8.18 -17.98
C ALA A 13 14.15 -7.54 -16.60
N TRP A 14 15.32 -6.94 -16.40
CA TRP A 14 15.66 -6.25 -15.15
C TRP A 14 14.81 -5.01 -14.90
N GLN A 15 14.39 -4.31 -15.97
CA GLN A 15 13.54 -3.12 -15.86
C GLN A 15 12.12 -3.50 -15.45
N LEU A 16 11.61 -4.62 -15.96
CA LEU A 16 10.32 -5.17 -15.51
C LEU A 16 10.40 -5.62 -14.05
N LYS A 17 11.50 -6.27 -13.66
CA LYS A 17 11.71 -6.71 -12.27
C LYS A 17 11.76 -5.54 -11.30
N GLN A 18 12.53 -4.49 -11.61
CA GLN A 18 12.58 -3.27 -10.79
C GLN A 18 11.19 -2.65 -10.61
N LYS A 19 10.41 -2.54 -11.69
CA LYS A 19 9.04 -2.04 -11.62
C LYS A 19 8.15 -2.91 -10.72
N GLN A 20 8.25 -4.23 -10.82
CA GLN A 20 7.50 -5.15 -9.95
C GLN A 20 7.92 -5.03 -8.48
N ASP A 21 9.21 -4.89 -8.21
CA ASP A 21 9.74 -4.73 -6.85
C ASP A 21 9.26 -3.40 -6.24
N GLU A 22 9.23 -2.31 -7.02
CA GLU A 22 8.67 -1.01 -6.61
C GLU A 22 7.16 -1.09 -6.33
N GLU A 23 6.40 -1.73 -7.21
CA GLU A 23 4.96 -1.95 -7.03
C GLU A 23 4.68 -2.79 -5.76
N MET A 24 5.50 -3.81 -5.52
CA MET A 24 5.41 -4.64 -4.30
C MET A 24 5.73 -3.84 -3.03
N ALA A 25 6.78 -3.00 -3.06
CA ALA A 25 7.14 -2.16 -1.93
C ALA A 25 5.99 -1.21 -1.54
N VAL A 26 5.39 -0.54 -2.52
CA VAL A 26 4.26 0.36 -2.28
C VAL A 26 3.03 -0.41 -1.78
N PHE A 27 2.79 -1.61 -2.28
CA PHE A 27 1.73 -2.47 -1.74
C PHE A 27 1.97 -2.82 -0.26
N MET A 28 3.19 -3.21 0.10
CA MET A 28 3.55 -3.54 1.49
C MET A 28 3.40 -2.34 2.41
N ASP A 29 3.75 -1.14 1.95
CA ASP A 29 3.57 0.10 2.70
C ASP A 29 2.09 0.38 2.99
N VAL A 30 1.21 0.20 2.00
CA VAL A 30 -0.23 0.32 2.18
C VAL A 30 -0.75 -0.68 3.21
N ARG A 31 -0.28 -1.94 3.16
CA ARG A 31 -0.68 -2.98 4.13
C ARG A 31 -0.20 -2.68 5.54
N ARG A 32 1.04 -2.22 5.68
CA ARG A 32 1.59 -1.82 6.98
C ARG A 32 0.78 -0.66 7.57
N ALA A 33 0.53 0.39 6.79
CA ALA A 33 -0.25 1.53 7.26
C ALA A 33 -1.70 1.16 7.59
N GLN A 34 -2.31 0.21 6.86
CA GLN A 34 -3.62 -0.33 7.20
C GLN A 34 -3.60 -1.04 8.56
N ALA A 35 -2.62 -1.91 8.80
CA ALA A 35 -2.48 -2.62 10.07
C ALA A 35 -2.25 -1.66 11.25
N GLU A 36 -1.42 -0.63 11.06
CA GLU A 36 -1.21 0.42 12.06
C GLU A 36 -2.51 1.18 12.37
N TRP A 37 -3.31 1.50 11.35
CA TRP A 37 -4.61 2.14 11.53
C TRP A 37 -5.60 1.24 12.27
N GLU A 38 -5.66 -0.05 11.96
CA GLU A 38 -6.49 -1.02 12.67
C GLU A 38 -6.06 -1.14 14.15
N GLN A 39 -4.76 -1.17 14.43
CA GLN A 39 -4.23 -1.18 15.78
C GLN A 39 -4.58 0.11 16.55
N ALA A 40 -4.42 1.28 15.92
CA ALA A 40 -4.79 2.55 16.54
C ALA A 40 -6.30 2.63 16.82
N ARG A 41 -7.13 2.07 15.92
CA ARG A 41 -8.57 1.99 16.13
C ARG A 41 -8.93 1.11 17.33
N HIS A 42 -8.28 -0.06 17.46
CA HIS A 42 -8.47 -0.92 18.64
C HIS A 42 -8.00 -0.26 19.93
N PHE A 43 -6.91 0.50 19.89
CA PHE A 43 -6.46 1.28 21.04
C PHE A 43 -7.51 2.33 21.45
N PHE A 44 -8.08 3.06 20.48
CA PHE A 44 -9.17 3.99 20.73
C PHE A 44 -10.43 3.32 21.29
N GLU A 45 -10.83 2.16 20.76
CA GLU A 45 -11.97 1.38 21.25
C GLU A 45 -11.79 0.93 22.72
N GLN A 46 -10.55 0.79 23.20
CA GLN A 46 -10.21 0.33 24.55
C GLN A 46 -9.83 1.46 25.51
N ALA A 47 -9.65 2.68 25.02
CA ALA A 47 -9.19 3.80 25.83
C ALA A 47 -10.22 4.18 26.90
N VAL A 48 -9.75 4.36 28.15
CA VAL A 48 -10.61 4.75 29.28
C VAL A 48 -10.00 5.94 30.01
N GLY A 49 -10.82 6.96 30.24
CA GLY A 49 -10.38 8.21 30.86
C GLY A 49 -9.95 9.24 29.81
N GLU A 50 -10.12 10.50 30.16
CA GLU A 50 -10.00 11.66 29.27
C GLU A 50 -8.63 11.71 28.56
N GLU A 51 -7.52 11.61 29.31
CA GLU A 51 -6.17 11.66 28.76
C GLU A 51 -5.87 10.50 27.78
N GLN A 52 -6.37 9.29 28.07
CA GLN A 52 -6.16 8.13 27.20
C GLN A 52 -6.97 8.26 25.91
N ILE A 53 -8.18 8.81 26.00
CA ILE A 53 -9.04 9.07 24.84
C ILE A 53 -8.38 10.10 23.93
N ASP A 54 -7.89 11.21 24.46
CA ASP A 54 -7.22 12.25 23.67
C ASP A 54 -5.98 11.70 22.96
N TYR A 55 -5.16 10.93 23.69
CA TYR A 55 -4.00 10.28 23.09
C TYR A 55 -4.40 9.27 22.00
N ALA A 56 -5.46 8.50 22.21
CA ALA A 56 -5.93 7.53 21.24
C ALA A 56 -6.49 8.19 19.97
N ILE A 57 -7.19 9.33 20.10
CA ILE A 57 -7.65 10.14 18.96
C ILE A 57 -6.45 10.61 18.15
N TYR A 58 -5.46 11.21 18.80
CA TYR A 58 -4.25 11.69 18.12
C TYR A 58 -3.54 10.57 17.34
N MET A 59 -3.38 9.40 17.95
CA MET A 59 -2.76 8.24 17.30
C MET A 59 -3.58 7.72 16.11
N LEU A 60 -4.90 7.67 16.26
CA LEU A 60 -5.81 7.22 15.20
C LEU A 60 -5.78 8.17 13.99
N GLU A 61 -5.83 9.48 14.22
CA GLU A 61 -5.75 10.49 13.16
C GLU A 61 -4.41 10.43 12.42
N ALA A 62 -3.30 10.28 13.16
CA ALA A 62 -1.97 10.15 12.57
C ALA A 62 -1.86 8.88 11.69
N ALA A 63 -2.37 7.75 12.19
CA ALA A 63 -2.38 6.49 11.45
C ALA A 63 -3.27 6.56 10.20
N GLU A 64 -4.44 7.20 10.30
CA GLU A 64 -5.34 7.40 9.16
C GLU A 64 -4.68 8.28 8.09
N LEU A 65 -4.08 9.41 8.47
CA LEU A 65 -3.40 10.30 7.54
C LEU A 65 -2.28 9.55 6.80
N LYS A 66 -1.46 8.80 7.54
CA LYS A 66 -0.40 7.96 6.96
C LYS A 66 -0.96 6.94 5.97
N TYR A 67 -2.03 6.23 6.34
CA TYR A 67 -2.67 5.26 5.45
C TYR A 67 -3.21 5.92 4.18
N GLN A 68 -3.88 7.08 4.29
CA GLN A 68 -4.34 7.84 3.13
C GLN A 68 -3.19 8.29 2.22
N MET A 69 -2.04 8.69 2.78
CA MET A 69 -0.85 9.05 1.99
C MET A 69 -0.35 7.86 1.16
N HIS A 70 -0.27 6.67 1.76
CA HIS A 70 0.14 5.45 1.05
C HIS A 70 -0.87 5.02 -0.01
N LEU A 71 -2.18 5.13 0.25
CA LEU A 71 -3.22 4.89 -0.75
C LEU A 71 -3.10 5.84 -1.95
N ARG A 72 -2.82 7.12 -1.70
CA ARG A 72 -2.57 8.11 -2.77
C ARG A 72 -1.32 7.77 -3.57
N ALA A 73 -0.26 7.27 -2.93
CA ALA A 73 0.96 6.81 -3.61
C ALA A 73 0.68 5.62 -4.53
N ALA A 74 -0.01 4.59 -4.02
CA ALA A 74 -0.41 3.42 -4.81
C ALA A 74 -1.28 3.82 -6.01
N LYS A 75 -2.26 4.71 -5.81
CA LYS A 75 -3.12 5.22 -6.90
C LYS A 75 -2.32 5.95 -7.98
N ARG A 76 -1.30 6.74 -7.62
CA ARG A 76 -0.43 7.43 -8.59
C ARG A 76 0.40 6.44 -9.43
N MET A 77 0.72 5.27 -8.89
CA MET A 77 1.43 4.21 -9.61
C MET A 77 0.50 3.31 -10.45
N GLY A 78 -0.82 3.59 -10.46
CA GLY A 78 -1.80 2.76 -11.17
C GLY A 78 -2.14 1.45 -10.47
N LEU A 79 -1.69 1.25 -9.23
CA LEU A 79 -2.03 0.08 -8.44
C LEU A 79 -3.49 0.17 -8.00
N ASN A 80 -4.33 -0.68 -8.58
CA ASN A 80 -5.74 -0.76 -8.21
C ASN A 80 -5.95 -1.85 -7.14
N ARG A 81 -6.92 -1.66 -6.23
CA ARG A 81 -7.19 -2.56 -5.09
C ARG A 81 -7.39 -4.03 -5.52
N ILE A 82 -7.88 -4.25 -6.75
CA ILE A 82 -8.15 -5.56 -7.36
C ILE A 82 -6.87 -6.27 -7.83
N GLN A 83 -5.82 -5.52 -8.16
CA GLN A 83 -4.54 -6.04 -8.67
C GLN A 83 -3.52 -6.28 -7.57
N LEU A 84 -3.86 -5.95 -6.32
CA LEU A 84 -2.99 -6.19 -5.19
C LEU A 84 -2.87 -7.69 -4.96
N PRO A 85 -1.66 -8.28 -5.01
CA PRO A 85 -1.49 -9.70 -4.76
C PRO A 85 -2.06 -10.01 -3.38
N VAL A 86 -3.12 -10.80 -3.36
CA VAL A 86 -3.59 -11.44 -2.13
C VAL A 86 -2.43 -12.31 -1.69
N GLN A 87 -1.69 -11.88 -0.67
CA GLN A 87 -0.68 -12.72 -0.05
C GLN A 87 -1.41 -13.99 0.38
N GLN A 88 -1.17 -15.08 -0.35
CA GLN A 88 -1.57 -16.41 0.07
C GLN A 88 -0.96 -16.59 1.45
N ARG A 89 -1.82 -16.86 2.43
CA ARG A 89 -1.42 -17.16 3.80
C ARG A 89 -0.31 -18.20 3.72
N ALA A 90 0.88 -17.82 4.14
CA ALA A 90 1.95 -18.77 4.37
C ALA A 90 1.42 -19.74 5.43
N GLU A 91 1.05 -20.93 4.99
CA GLU A 91 0.78 -22.07 5.85
C GLU A 91 2.08 -22.41 6.58
N ALA A 92 2.05 -22.30 7.91
CA ALA A 92 2.99 -22.91 8.84
C ALA A 92 2.28 -23.08 10.19
#